data_AF-A0A0C3GV10-F1
#
_entry.id   AF-A0A0C3GV10-F1
#
_cell.length_a   1.000
_cell.length_b   1.000
_cell.length_c   1.000
_cell.angle_alpha   90.00
_cell.angle_beta   90.00
_cell.angle_gamma   90.00
#
_symmetry.space_group_name_H-M   'P 1'
#
loop_
_entity.id
_entity.type
_entity.pdbx_description
1 polymer ?
#
loop_
_entity_poly.entity_id
_entity_poly.type
_entity_poly.pdbx_seq_one_letter_code
_entity_poly.pdbx_strand_id
1 'polypeptide(L)'
;MAQEDAAVPPNAKLTDSWTNLQDDYELRNVVKFQDAEQGSDIFLGENDRITVPDDLPPPIPGPTRRRKILLYIGLVIAVLDLCIMPIVYYYSLTFGTSLKEQTVLLVITLLYCMMTFGHFTHRCVRLTFKCSDRYGPIGWQRKWRLLEFTNANFVICASIFEINLIIGMAPEDPLLRICTLPSAIICYYIGILFLVTSTLTHFRVSLPFDMSSTPRGAPFRPALLAIIEDSASIEARGELTARLAVMKRYESSHLFRKMIERLSWFWGVGCIVIAIITTILIFSLEEKVAFGVGWGLPYILVTILVLVSTVFVKASLKEERRVWRSNLRITN
;
A
#
# COMPACT_ATOMS: atom_id res chain seq x y z
N MET A 1 -30.33 56.59 -14.26
CA MET A 1 -30.37 55.60 -15.35
C MET A 1 -29.01 54.94 -15.36
N ALA A 2 -28.95 53.70 -14.88
CA ALA A 2 -27.71 52.97 -14.61
C ALA A 2 -27.14 52.38 -15.90
N GLN A 3 -25.82 52.34 -16.01
CA GLN A 3 -25.12 51.40 -16.89
C GLN A 3 -23.96 50.83 -16.09
N GLU A 4 -24.08 49.52 -15.83
CA GLU A 4 -23.26 48.71 -14.94
C GLU A 4 -22.14 48.09 -15.78
N ASP A 5 -20.90 48.51 -15.57
CA ASP A 5 -19.72 47.91 -16.21
C ASP A 5 -19.37 46.60 -15.50
N ALA A 6 -19.69 45.48 -16.16
CA ALA A 6 -19.35 44.13 -15.71
C ALA A 6 -17.84 43.88 -15.81
N ALA A 7 -17.19 43.66 -14.68
CA ALA A 7 -15.80 43.22 -14.62
C ALA A 7 -15.66 41.79 -15.16
N VAL A 8 -14.88 41.64 -16.24
CA VAL A 8 -14.47 40.35 -16.81
C VAL A 8 -13.39 39.73 -15.90
N PRO A 9 -13.53 38.49 -15.40
CA PRO A 9 -12.49 37.86 -14.59
C PRO A 9 -11.28 37.46 -15.45
N PRO A 10 -10.05 37.53 -14.90
CA PRO A 10 -8.85 37.17 -15.63
C PRO A 10 -8.85 35.68 -15.94
N ASN A 11 -8.75 35.36 -17.23
CA ASN A 11 -8.64 34.00 -17.76
C ASN A 11 -7.27 33.43 -17.36
N ALA A 12 -7.17 32.85 -16.17
CA ALA A 12 -5.96 32.20 -15.70
C ALA A 12 -5.74 30.91 -16.49
N LYS A 13 -4.77 30.95 -17.40
CA LYS A 13 -4.17 29.79 -18.08
C LYS A 13 -3.64 28.78 -17.06
N LEU A 14 -4.50 27.86 -16.61
CA LEU A 14 -4.15 26.73 -15.73
C LEU A 14 -3.53 25.55 -16.51
N THR A 15 -3.46 25.62 -17.84
CA THR A 15 -2.93 24.58 -18.72
C THR A 15 -1.41 24.65 -18.93
N ASP A 16 -0.78 25.81 -18.74
CA ASP A 16 0.65 25.98 -19.04
C ASP A 16 1.57 25.52 -17.89
N SER A 17 1.05 25.32 -16.68
CA SER A 17 1.82 24.83 -15.53
C SER A 17 2.10 23.33 -15.62
N TRP A 18 1.13 22.56 -16.13
CA TRP A 18 1.21 21.09 -16.19
C TRP A 18 2.19 20.62 -17.27
N THR A 19 2.15 21.21 -18.46
CA THR A 19 3.09 20.90 -19.55
C THR A 19 4.51 21.26 -19.17
N ASN A 20 4.74 22.44 -18.58
CA ASN A 20 6.08 22.83 -18.14
C ASN A 20 6.63 21.98 -16.98
N LEU A 21 5.80 21.55 -16.01
CA LEU A 21 6.24 20.62 -14.96
C LEU A 21 6.50 19.21 -15.50
N GLN A 22 5.73 18.79 -16.51
CA GLN A 22 5.88 17.49 -17.15
C GLN A 22 7.13 17.47 -18.04
N ASP A 23 7.39 18.52 -18.81
CA ASP A 23 8.58 18.68 -19.66
C ASP A 23 9.86 18.79 -18.82
N ASP A 24 9.83 19.53 -17.71
CA ASP A 24 10.99 19.73 -16.83
C ASP A 24 11.25 18.52 -15.91
N TYR A 25 10.23 17.66 -15.71
CA TYR A 25 10.33 16.33 -15.07
C TYR A 25 10.80 15.25 -16.06
N GLU A 26 10.29 15.25 -17.29
CA GLU A 26 10.76 14.41 -18.38
C GLU A 26 12.24 14.71 -18.63
N LEU A 27 12.65 15.96 -18.81
CA LEU A 27 14.06 16.34 -19.06
C LEU A 27 15.02 15.92 -17.93
N ARG A 28 14.63 16.09 -16.66
CA ARG A 28 15.50 15.72 -15.53
C ARG A 28 15.67 14.22 -15.33
N ASN A 29 14.66 13.44 -15.71
CA ASN A 29 14.72 11.99 -15.58
C ASN A 29 15.15 11.30 -16.88
N VAL A 30 14.87 11.85 -18.07
CA VAL A 30 15.32 11.33 -19.38
C VAL A 30 16.85 11.22 -19.44
N VAL A 31 17.58 12.17 -18.85
CA VAL A 31 19.05 12.07 -18.77
C VAL A 31 19.50 10.91 -17.88
N LYS A 32 18.80 10.66 -16.76
CA LYS A 32 19.04 9.47 -15.91
C LYS A 32 18.46 8.18 -16.49
N PHE A 33 17.47 8.27 -17.39
CA PHE A 33 16.83 7.15 -18.06
C PHE A 33 17.65 6.67 -19.26
N GLN A 34 18.28 7.57 -20.03
CA GLN A 34 19.21 7.19 -21.10
C GLN A 34 20.41 6.44 -20.55
N ASP A 35 20.94 6.83 -19.39
CA ASP A 35 22.03 6.10 -18.73
C ASP A 35 21.60 4.71 -18.18
N ALA A 36 20.32 4.57 -17.81
CA ALA A 36 19.76 3.31 -17.30
C ALA A 36 19.30 2.36 -18.43
N GLU A 37 18.77 2.89 -19.54
CA GLU A 37 18.49 2.16 -20.78
C GLU A 37 19.79 1.74 -21.47
N GLN A 38 20.79 2.62 -21.58
CA GLN A 38 22.12 2.27 -22.13
C GLN A 38 22.84 1.19 -21.31
N GLY A 39 22.59 1.10 -20.01
CA GLY A 39 23.07 0.00 -19.16
C GLY A 39 22.39 -1.34 -19.42
N SER A 40 21.18 -1.35 -20.00
CA SER A 40 20.44 -2.55 -20.39
C SER A 40 20.49 -2.88 -21.88
N ASP A 41 20.87 -1.92 -22.72
CA ASP A 41 20.89 -2.04 -24.20
C ASP A 41 22.10 -2.79 -24.75
N ILE A 42 22.99 -3.32 -23.90
CA ILE A 42 24.08 -4.20 -24.32
C ILE A 42 23.57 -5.54 -24.92
N PHE A 43 22.25 -5.81 -24.91
CA PHE A 43 21.67 -7.06 -25.42
C PHE A 43 20.65 -6.97 -26.55
N LEU A 44 20.39 -5.82 -27.17
CA LEU A 44 19.48 -5.78 -28.34
C LEU A 44 20.07 -4.95 -29.48
N GLY A 45 20.36 -5.65 -30.58
CA GLY A 45 20.91 -5.08 -31.80
C GLY A 45 19.94 -4.11 -32.46
N GLU A 46 20.51 -2.99 -32.89
CA GLU A 46 19.94 -1.90 -33.67
C GLU A 46 19.52 -2.40 -35.06
N ASN A 47 18.26 -2.83 -35.23
CA ASN A 47 17.54 -2.89 -36.52
C ASN A 47 16.11 -3.43 -36.32
N ASP A 48 15.17 -2.54 -35.95
CA ASP A 48 13.80 -2.50 -36.51
C ASP A 48 12.97 -1.42 -35.79
N ARG A 49 12.79 -0.26 -36.43
CA ARG A 49 11.78 0.73 -36.06
C ARG A 49 10.58 0.58 -37.00
N ILE A 50 9.80 -0.46 -36.78
CA ILE A 50 8.38 -0.52 -37.17
C ILE A 50 7.61 -0.51 -35.86
N THR A 51 6.87 0.56 -35.58
CA THR A 51 6.00 0.65 -34.39
C THR A 51 4.78 -0.24 -34.62
N VAL A 52 4.95 -1.54 -34.41
CA VAL A 52 3.84 -2.48 -34.24
C VAL A 52 3.07 -2.01 -32.99
N PRO A 53 1.74 -1.78 -33.05
CA PRO A 53 0.96 -1.54 -31.85
C PRO A 53 1.16 -2.71 -30.91
N ASP A 54 1.71 -2.49 -29.71
CA ASP A 54 1.87 -3.54 -28.72
C ASP A 54 0.51 -4.20 -28.46
N ASP A 55 0.36 -5.47 -28.86
CA ASP A 55 -0.85 -6.29 -28.72
C ASP A 55 -1.30 -6.53 -27.26
N LEU A 56 -0.62 -5.90 -26.31
CA LEU A 56 -0.75 -6.08 -24.88
C LEU A 56 -0.78 -4.72 -24.16
N PRO A 57 -1.56 -4.59 -23.08
CA PRO A 57 -1.50 -3.41 -22.22
C PRO A 57 -0.10 -3.30 -21.60
N PRO A 58 0.35 -2.08 -21.19
CA PRO A 58 1.67 -1.87 -20.63
C PRO A 58 2.04 -2.92 -19.56
N PRO A 59 3.18 -3.61 -19.73
CA PRO A 59 3.55 -4.71 -18.85
C PRO A 59 3.90 -4.19 -17.46
N ILE A 60 3.47 -4.92 -16.44
CA ILE A 60 3.99 -4.74 -15.08
C ILE A 60 5.09 -5.78 -14.90
N PRO A 61 6.36 -5.38 -14.71
CA PRO A 61 7.46 -6.32 -14.55
C PRO A 61 7.22 -7.18 -13.31
N GLY A 62 7.17 -8.51 -13.52
CA GLY A 62 7.01 -9.45 -12.43
C GLY A 62 8.31 -9.62 -11.63
N PRO A 63 8.24 -9.90 -10.32
CA PRO A 63 9.44 -10.22 -9.55
C PRO A 63 10.11 -11.50 -10.09
N THR A 64 11.45 -11.52 -10.10
CA THR A 64 12.23 -12.71 -10.44
C THR A 64 11.92 -13.86 -9.47
N ARG A 65 12.23 -15.11 -9.86
CA ARG A 65 11.97 -16.29 -9.00
C ARG A 65 12.57 -16.14 -7.60
N ARG A 66 13.79 -15.61 -7.48
CA ARG A 66 14.45 -15.33 -6.20
C ARG A 66 13.69 -14.28 -5.38
N ARG A 67 13.25 -13.18 -6.01
CA ARG A 67 12.48 -12.12 -5.34
C ARG A 67 11.10 -12.62 -4.87
N LYS A 68 10.44 -13.48 -5.65
CA LYS A 68 9.19 -14.15 -5.24
C LYS A 68 9.38 -14.99 -3.97
N ILE A 69 10.44 -15.79 -3.92
CA ILE A 69 10.76 -16.60 -2.73
C ILE A 69 10.96 -15.70 -1.51
N LEU A 70 11.71 -14.60 -1.65
CA LEU A 70 11.91 -13.63 -0.56
C LEU A 70 10.60 -12.99 -0.09
N LEU A 71 9.69 -12.64 -1.00
CA LEU A 71 8.36 -12.13 -0.65
C LEU A 71 7.54 -13.16 0.12
N TYR A 72 7.55 -14.43 -0.30
CA TYR A 72 6.85 -15.50 0.42
C TYR A 72 7.44 -15.75 1.79
N ILE A 73 8.77 -15.75 1.93
CA ILE A 73 9.44 -15.86 3.23
C ILE A 73 9.04 -14.69 4.13
N GLY A 74 9.10 -13.46 3.61
CA GLY A 74 8.68 -12.27 4.36
C GLY A 74 7.22 -12.34 4.81
N LEU A 75 6.32 -12.80 3.94
CA LEU A 75 4.91 -13.01 4.28
C LEU A 75 4.74 -14.06 5.39
N VAL A 76 5.45 -15.19 5.30
CA VAL A 76 5.39 -16.25 6.33
C VAL A 76 5.91 -15.73 7.66
N ILE A 77 7.02 -15.00 7.67
CA ILE A 77 7.57 -14.39 8.89
C ILE A 77 6.58 -13.38 9.48
N ALA A 78 5.98 -12.53 8.65
CA ALA A 78 4.99 -11.56 9.10
C ALA A 78 3.75 -12.23 9.71
N VAL A 79 3.23 -13.31 9.10
CA VAL A 79 2.09 -14.06 9.66
C VAL A 79 2.46 -14.77 10.95
N LEU A 80 3.67 -15.35 11.02
CA LEU A 80 4.17 -15.95 12.25
C LEU A 80 4.23 -14.91 13.37
N ASP A 81 4.82 -13.76 13.11
CA ASP A 81 5.03 -12.67 14.08
C ASP A 81 3.72 -12.00 14.51
N LEU A 82 2.83 -11.69 13.57
CA LEU A 82 1.63 -10.90 13.81
C LEU A 82 0.42 -11.71 14.31
N CYS A 83 0.41 -13.02 14.08
CA CYS A 83 -0.74 -13.89 14.39
C CYS A 83 -0.35 -15.06 15.28
N ILE A 84 0.63 -15.85 14.88
CA ILE A 84 0.89 -17.16 15.52
C ILE A 84 1.64 -16.97 16.83
N MET A 85 2.69 -16.14 16.85
CA MET A 85 3.56 -15.94 18.01
C MET A 85 2.83 -15.35 19.22
N PRO A 86 2.00 -14.28 19.10
CA PRO A 86 1.25 -13.75 20.24
C PRO A 86 0.36 -14.81 20.89
N ILE A 87 -0.34 -15.60 20.07
CA ILE A 87 -1.22 -16.69 20.52
C ILE A 87 -0.42 -17.78 21.22
N VAL A 88 0.61 -18.31 20.55
CA VAL A 88 1.42 -19.41 21.07
C VAL A 88 2.10 -19.01 22.37
N TYR A 89 2.72 -17.83 22.43
CA TYR A 89 3.39 -17.37 23.63
C TYR A 89 2.42 -17.08 24.77
N TYR A 90 1.27 -16.46 24.50
CA TYR A 90 0.28 -16.22 25.54
C TYR A 90 -0.16 -17.52 26.19
N TYR A 91 -0.63 -18.50 25.41
CA TYR A 91 -1.09 -19.77 25.98
C TYR A 91 0.05 -20.58 26.61
N SER A 92 1.23 -20.60 25.99
CA SER A 92 2.37 -21.38 26.52
C SER A 92 2.87 -20.81 27.84
N LEU A 93 2.98 -19.48 27.97
CA LEU A 93 3.51 -18.84 29.17
C LEU A 93 2.45 -18.78 30.28
N THR A 94 1.21 -18.44 29.94
CA THR A 94 0.11 -18.35 30.93
C THR A 94 -0.24 -19.70 31.55
N PHE A 95 -0.18 -20.79 30.78
CA PHE A 95 -0.52 -22.13 31.30
C PHE A 95 0.71 -22.99 31.67
N GLY A 96 1.88 -22.69 31.11
CA GLY A 96 3.11 -23.43 31.37
C GLY A 96 3.99 -22.85 32.48
N THR A 97 3.69 -21.66 32.99
CA THR A 97 4.48 -20.99 34.03
C THR A 97 3.61 -20.32 35.09
N SER A 98 4.20 -19.97 36.23
CA SER A 98 3.55 -19.19 37.30
C SER A 98 3.87 -17.68 37.20
N LEU A 99 4.16 -17.18 36.01
CA LEU A 99 4.46 -15.77 35.78
C LEU A 99 3.21 -14.91 35.93
N LYS A 100 3.38 -13.65 36.35
CA LYS A 100 2.30 -12.67 36.33
C LYS A 100 1.86 -12.41 34.88
N GLU A 101 0.56 -12.22 34.67
CA GLU A 101 0.01 -11.98 33.32
C GLU A 101 0.61 -10.75 32.65
N GLN A 102 0.90 -9.70 33.43
CA GLN A 102 1.57 -8.50 32.95
C GLN A 102 2.97 -8.82 32.36
N THR A 103 3.73 -9.71 33.01
CA THR A 103 5.06 -10.12 32.53
C THR A 103 4.94 -10.93 31.23
N VAL A 104 3.94 -11.80 31.12
CA VAL A 104 3.68 -12.56 29.90
C VAL A 104 3.40 -11.63 28.72
N LEU A 105 2.48 -10.68 28.89
CA LEU A 105 2.10 -9.73 27.83
C LEU A 105 3.26 -8.78 27.47
N LEU A 106 4.07 -8.38 28.45
CA LEU A 106 5.26 -7.57 28.20
C LEU A 106 6.29 -8.31 27.34
N VAL A 107 6.57 -9.58 27.64
CA VAL A 107 7.50 -10.42 26.85
C VAL A 107 7.00 -10.56 25.41
N ILE A 108 5.70 -10.84 25.23
CA ILE A 108 5.09 -10.94 23.90
C ILE A 108 5.24 -9.63 23.13
N THR A 109 4.92 -8.50 23.78
CA THR A 109 4.99 -7.18 23.15
C THR A 109 6.42 -6.82 22.76
N LEU A 110 7.41 -7.11 23.62
CA LEU A 110 8.82 -6.82 23.31
C LEU A 110 9.34 -7.62 22.11
N LEU A 111 8.99 -8.91 22.02
CA LEU A 111 9.38 -9.77 20.90
C LEU A 111 8.80 -9.28 19.58
N TYR A 112 7.52 -8.94 19.60
CA TYR A 112 6.80 -8.45 18.44
C TYR A 112 7.27 -7.05 17.99
N CYS A 113 7.45 -6.11 18.94
CA CYS A 113 7.94 -4.77 18.63
C CYS A 113 9.29 -4.83 17.92
N MET A 114 10.20 -5.71 18.34
CA MET A 114 11.52 -5.86 17.72
C MET A 114 11.42 -6.14 16.20
N MET A 115 10.49 -7.01 15.80
CA MET A 115 10.28 -7.37 14.40
C MET A 115 9.68 -6.20 13.60
N THR A 116 8.66 -5.53 14.15
CA THR A 116 8.04 -4.35 13.53
C THR A 116 9.06 -3.22 13.33
N PHE A 117 9.87 -2.91 14.35
CA PHE A 117 10.95 -1.93 14.25
C PHE A 117 12.02 -2.34 13.25
N GLY A 118 12.35 -3.64 13.14
CA GLY A 118 13.28 -4.16 12.13
C GLY A 118 12.78 -3.92 10.71
N HIS A 119 11.52 -4.26 10.42
CA HIS A 119 10.87 -4.01 9.13
C HIS A 119 10.81 -2.52 8.80
N PHE A 120 10.40 -1.70 9.77
CA PHE A 120 10.33 -0.25 9.61
C PHE A 120 11.71 0.36 9.36
N THR A 121 12.73 -0.06 10.10
CA THR A 121 14.11 0.39 9.94
C THR A 121 14.62 0.05 8.54
N HIS A 122 14.39 -1.17 8.07
CA HIS A 122 14.76 -1.59 6.72
C HIS A 122 14.09 -0.70 5.64
N ARG A 123 12.81 -0.35 5.82
CA ARG A 123 12.08 0.55 4.93
C ARG A 123 12.66 1.97 4.95
N CYS A 124 12.84 2.55 6.14
CA CYS A 124 13.47 3.85 6.34
C CYS A 124 14.87 3.93 5.72
N VAL A 125 15.65 2.85 5.84
CA VAL A 125 17.00 2.77 5.28
C VAL A 125 16.96 2.88 3.76
N ARG A 126 16.06 2.14 3.10
CA ARG A 126 15.93 2.18 1.63
C ARG A 126 15.43 3.51 1.10
N LEU A 127 14.56 4.18 1.84
CA LEU A 127 14.00 5.48 1.46
C LEU A 127 14.94 6.67 1.70
N THR A 128 15.86 6.56 2.67
CA THR A 128 16.67 7.70 3.13
C THR A 128 18.12 7.67 2.66
N PHE A 129 18.76 6.49 2.69
CA PHE A 129 20.18 6.36 2.34
C PHE A 129 20.41 6.37 0.82
N LYS A 130 21.63 6.06 0.34
CA LYS A 130 22.00 6.08 -1.09
C LYS A 130 21.11 5.18 -1.98
N CYS A 131 20.26 4.34 -1.40
CA CYS A 131 19.24 3.57 -2.12
C CYS A 131 17.99 4.40 -2.48
N SER A 132 17.80 5.58 -1.87
CA SER A 132 16.66 6.49 -2.06
C SER A 132 16.27 6.67 -3.52
N ASP A 133 17.24 6.99 -4.39
CA ASP A 133 16.99 7.28 -5.81
C ASP A 133 16.40 6.09 -6.57
N ARG A 134 16.69 4.86 -6.12
CA ARG A 134 16.18 3.63 -6.73
C ARG A 134 14.79 3.24 -6.26
N TYR A 135 14.39 3.62 -5.04
CA TYR A 135 13.17 3.07 -4.42
C TYR A 135 12.06 4.09 -4.18
N GLY A 136 12.39 5.37 -4.00
CA GLY A 136 11.43 6.38 -3.55
C GLY A 136 10.44 6.83 -4.63
N PRO A 137 9.39 7.58 -4.24
CA PRO A 137 8.34 7.99 -5.14
C PRO A 137 8.79 8.97 -6.23
N ILE A 138 8.06 8.90 -7.34
CA ILE A 138 8.18 9.80 -8.49
C ILE A 138 7.85 11.22 -8.03
N GLY A 139 8.75 12.17 -8.30
CA GLY A 139 8.57 13.59 -7.95
C GLY A 139 9.03 14.01 -6.55
N TRP A 140 9.45 13.08 -5.70
CA TRP A 140 9.83 13.41 -4.31
C TRP A 140 11.30 13.80 -4.13
N GLN A 141 11.52 14.90 -3.42
CA GLN A 141 12.83 15.32 -2.93
C GLN A 141 13.33 14.36 -1.83
N ARG A 142 14.63 14.05 -1.83
CA ARG A 142 15.24 13.06 -0.92
C ARG A 142 14.91 13.28 0.56
N LYS A 143 14.92 14.54 1.02
CA LYS A 143 14.63 14.89 2.42
C LYS A 143 13.19 14.59 2.87
N TRP A 144 12.25 14.46 1.94
CA TRP A 144 10.84 14.24 2.24
C TRP A 144 10.37 12.81 2.01
N ARG A 145 11.20 11.92 1.43
CA ARG A 145 10.79 10.54 1.07
C ARG A 145 10.34 9.68 2.24
N LEU A 146 10.77 9.99 3.47
CA LEU A 146 10.25 9.34 4.68
C LEU A 146 8.78 9.65 4.97
N LEU A 147 8.28 10.79 4.49
CA LEU A 147 6.87 11.17 4.59
C LEU A 147 6.04 10.67 3.40
N GLU A 148 6.58 9.77 2.57
CA GLU A 148 5.78 9.17 1.51
C GLU A 148 4.54 8.49 2.11
N PHE A 149 3.45 8.50 1.34
CA PHE A 149 2.13 8.11 1.81
C PHE A 149 2.11 6.74 2.52
N THR A 150 2.70 5.70 1.92
CA THR A 150 2.68 4.34 2.49
C THR A 150 3.52 4.26 3.77
N ASN A 151 4.68 4.91 3.81
CA ASN A 151 5.53 4.94 5.01
C ASN A 151 4.86 5.71 6.16
N ALA A 152 4.28 6.87 5.88
CA ALA A 152 3.58 7.68 6.86
C ALA A 152 2.37 6.93 7.45
N ASN A 153 1.55 6.30 6.59
CA ASN A 153 0.41 5.51 7.05
C ASN A 153 0.82 4.27 7.84
N PHE A 154 1.94 3.62 7.46
CA PHE A 154 2.51 2.53 8.24
C PHE A 154 2.89 2.99 9.66
N VAL A 155 3.61 4.12 9.79
CA VAL A 155 4.00 4.67 11.10
C VAL A 155 2.78 5.03 11.93
N ILE A 156 1.79 5.71 11.36
CA ILE A 156 0.57 6.10 12.08
C ILE A 156 -0.15 4.85 12.59
N CYS A 157 -0.38 3.85 11.72
CA CYS A 157 -1.03 2.61 12.11
C CYS A 157 -0.23 1.87 13.20
N ALA A 158 1.10 1.80 13.05
CA ALA A 158 1.99 1.18 14.02
C ALA A 158 1.89 1.85 15.39
N SER A 159 2.03 3.18 15.42
CA SER A 159 1.92 3.95 16.66
C SER A 159 0.56 3.78 17.34
N ILE A 160 -0.55 3.74 16.59
CA ILE A 160 -1.89 3.58 17.19
C ILE A 160 -2.00 2.23 17.93
N PHE A 161 -1.60 1.12 17.30
CA PHE A 161 -1.73 -0.17 17.98
C PHE A 161 -0.66 -0.35 19.07
N GLU A 162 0.55 0.21 18.92
CA GLU A 162 1.60 0.15 19.95
C GLU A 162 1.16 0.92 21.20
N ILE A 163 0.60 2.11 21.03
CA ILE A 163 0.02 2.90 22.13
C ILE A 163 -1.11 2.11 22.80
N ASN A 164 -1.96 1.41 22.03
CA ASN A 164 -3.00 0.55 22.57
C ASN A 164 -2.43 -0.58 23.45
N LEU A 165 -1.34 -1.24 23.03
CA LEU A 165 -0.66 -2.25 23.83
C LEU A 165 -0.08 -1.66 25.13
N ILE A 166 0.57 -0.50 25.05
CA ILE A 166 1.12 0.19 26.23
C ILE A 166 0.00 0.53 27.23
N ILE A 167 -1.12 1.07 26.75
CA ILE A 167 -2.28 1.38 27.60
C ILE A 167 -2.83 0.11 28.25
N GLY A 168 -2.93 -0.98 27.50
CA GLY A 168 -3.44 -2.25 28.03
C GLY A 168 -2.54 -2.86 29.11
N MET A 169 -1.22 -2.64 29.03
CA MET A 169 -0.24 -3.18 29.99
C MET A 169 0.11 -2.23 31.14
N ALA A 170 -0.33 -0.97 31.09
CA ALA A 170 0.04 0.05 32.08
C ALA A 170 -0.44 -0.26 33.52
N PRO A 171 -1.66 -0.80 33.76
CA PRO A 171 -2.10 -1.15 35.10
C PRO A 171 -1.39 -2.41 35.65
N GLU A 172 -1.38 -2.58 36.98
CA GLU A 172 -0.82 -3.79 37.61
C GLU A 172 -1.54 -5.07 37.17
N ASP A 173 -2.87 -4.99 37.05
CA ASP A 173 -3.70 -6.01 36.41
C ASP A 173 -3.95 -5.59 34.95
N PRO A 174 -3.29 -6.25 33.97
CA PRO A 174 -3.33 -5.80 32.59
C PRO A 174 -4.74 -5.95 32.00
N LEU A 175 -5.14 -4.96 31.21
CA LEU A 175 -6.42 -4.97 30.51
C LEU A 175 -6.32 -5.87 29.27
N LEU A 176 -6.46 -7.19 29.48
CA LEU A 176 -6.23 -8.20 28.43
C LEU A 176 -7.05 -7.94 27.16
N ARG A 177 -8.30 -7.49 27.30
CA ARG A 177 -9.17 -7.15 26.17
C ARG A 177 -8.61 -6.02 25.32
N ILE A 178 -7.99 -5.03 25.95
CA ILE A 178 -7.32 -3.92 25.25
C ILE A 178 -6.09 -4.44 24.51
N CYS A 179 -5.28 -5.29 25.16
CA CYS A 179 -4.12 -5.95 24.54
C CYS A 179 -4.47 -6.91 23.39
N THR A 180 -5.76 -7.21 23.21
CA THR A 180 -6.29 -8.11 22.18
C THR A 180 -6.77 -7.35 20.93
N LEU A 181 -7.00 -6.03 21.04
CA LEU A 181 -7.47 -5.19 19.93
C LEU A 181 -6.49 -4.89 18.77
N PRO A 182 -5.15 -5.06 18.85
CA PRO A 182 -4.25 -4.59 17.80
C PRO A 182 -4.62 -5.02 16.38
N SER A 183 -4.98 -6.29 16.17
CA SER A 183 -5.35 -6.80 14.85
C SER A 183 -6.65 -6.17 14.32
N ALA A 184 -7.61 -5.89 15.20
CA ALA A 184 -8.83 -5.17 14.85
C ALA A 184 -8.55 -3.69 14.53
N ILE A 185 -7.65 -3.04 15.29
CA ILE A 185 -7.20 -1.65 15.05
C ILE A 185 -6.55 -1.51 13.67
N ILE A 186 -5.67 -2.44 13.29
CA ILE A 186 -5.05 -2.45 11.96
C ILE A 186 -6.13 -2.54 10.88
N CYS A 187 -7.13 -3.41 11.06
CA CYS A 187 -8.25 -3.54 10.13
C CYS A 187 -9.12 -2.27 10.09
N TYR A 188 -9.42 -1.62 11.23
CA TYR A 188 -10.10 -0.34 11.25
C TYR A 188 -9.33 0.72 10.47
N TYR A 189 -8.02 0.85 10.74
CA TYR A 189 -7.18 1.85 10.10
C TYR A 189 -7.14 1.67 8.58
N ILE A 190 -6.80 0.46 8.11
CA ILE A 190 -6.73 0.15 6.67
C ILE A 190 -8.10 0.29 6.00
N GLY A 191 -9.16 -0.18 6.68
CA GLY A 191 -10.53 -0.07 6.21
C GLY A 191 -10.95 1.39 5.99
N ILE A 192 -10.77 2.24 7.01
CA ILE A 192 -11.07 3.68 6.94
C ILE A 192 -10.22 4.33 5.86
N LEU A 193 -8.91 4.06 5.81
CA LEU A 193 -8.00 4.63 4.80
C LEU A 193 -8.48 4.33 3.38
N PHE A 194 -8.87 3.09 3.10
CA PHE A 194 -9.35 2.69 1.78
C PHE A 194 -10.70 3.29 1.45
N LEU A 195 -11.65 3.32 2.40
CA LEU A 195 -12.97 3.91 2.16
C LEU A 195 -12.87 5.42 1.94
N VAL A 196 -12.12 6.13 2.77
CA VAL A 196 -11.94 7.59 2.64
C VAL A 196 -11.27 7.91 1.31
N THR A 197 -10.13 7.30 0.99
CA THR A 197 -9.42 7.60 -0.26
C THR A 197 -10.20 7.18 -1.50
N SER A 198 -10.94 6.06 -1.45
CA SER A 198 -11.82 5.64 -2.56
C SER A 198 -13.00 6.59 -2.74
N THR A 199 -13.56 7.12 -1.65
CA THR A 199 -14.62 8.14 -1.69
C THR A 199 -14.11 9.42 -2.34
N LEU A 200 -12.93 9.89 -1.93
CA LEU A 200 -12.29 11.07 -2.52
C LEU A 200 -11.95 10.87 -4.00
N THR A 201 -11.49 9.67 -4.38
CA THR A 201 -11.27 9.30 -5.79
C THR A 201 -12.57 9.32 -6.58
N HIS A 202 -13.64 8.74 -6.02
CA HIS A 202 -14.94 8.66 -6.70
C HIS A 202 -15.51 10.04 -7.02
N PHE A 203 -15.41 10.98 -6.06
CA PHE A 203 -15.81 12.38 -6.24
C PHE A 203 -14.77 13.24 -6.97
N ARG A 204 -13.65 12.66 -7.41
CA ARG A 204 -12.55 13.36 -8.11
C ARG A 204 -12.04 14.58 -7.38
N VAL A 205 -11.98 14.51 -6.05
CA VAL A 205 -11.46 15.58 -5.21
C VAL A 205 -9.97 15.79 -5.55
N SER A 206 -9.56 17.04 -5.73
CA SER A 206 -8.15 17.39 -5.97
C SER A 206 -7.30 17.11 -4.72
N LEU A 207 -6.14 16.53 -4.93
CA LEU A 207 -5.24 16.12 -3.88
C LEU A 207 -4.55 17.33 -3.23
N PRO A 208 -4.62 17.52 -1.90
CA PRO A 208 -4.07 18.71 -1.24
C PRO A 208 -2.56 18.65 -0.98
N PHE A 209 -1.94 17.48 -1.06
CA PHE A 209 -0.52 17.22 -0.83
C PHE A 209 0.00 16.19 -1.85
N ASP A 210 1.30 15.89 -1.90
CA ASP A 210 1.81 14.82 -2.77
C ASP A 210 1.52 13.45 -2.14
N MET A 211 0.87 12.54 -2.88
CA MET A 211 0.52 11.21 -2.40
C MET A 211 1.28 10.15 -3.19
N SER A 212 2.41 9.71 -2.62
CA SER A 212 3.33 8.80 -3.30
C SER A 212 3.69 9.35 -4.70
N SER A 213 3.52 8.59 -5.78
CA SER A 213 3.78 9.05 -7.15
C SER A 213 2.67 9.94 -7.76
N THR A 214 1.69 10.39 -6.95
CA THR A 214 0.61 11.29 -7.41
C THR A 214 0.88 12.71 -6.92
N PRO A 215 1.07 13.68 -7.83
CA PRO A 215 1.40 15.05 -7.45
C PRO A 215 0.18 15.78 -6.87
N ARG A 216 0.44 16.77 -6.02
CA ARG A 216 -0.54 17.72 -5.52
C ARG A 216 -1.35 18.34 -6.67
N GLY A 217 -2.64 18.50 -6.46
CA GLY A 217 -3.58 19.08 -7.45
C GLY A 217 -4.17 18.07 -8.43
N ALA A 218 -3.53 16.90 -8.62
CA ALA A 218 -4.13 15.81 -9.39
C ALA A 218 -5.36 15.24 -8.67
N PRO A 219 -6.30 14.59 -9.38
CA PRO A 219 -7.42 13.88 -8.74
C PRO A 219 -6.91 12.80 -7.78
N PHE A 220 -7.59 12.66 -6.63
CA PHE A 220 -7.26 11.65 -5.63
C PHE A 220 -7.21 10.26 -6.27
N ARG A 221 -6.14 9.49 -6.00
CA ARG A 221 -6.03 8.08 -6.42
C ARG A 221 -6.25 7.17 -5.20
N PRO A 222 -6.82 5.96 -5.37
CA PRO A 222 -7.10 5.09 -4.24
C PRO A 222 -5.82 4.74 -3.48
N ALA A 223 -5.86 4.71 -2.14
CA ALA A 223 -4.70 4.35 -1.31
C ALA A 223 -4.08 3.00 -1.69
N LEU A 224 -4.90 2.05 -2.14
CA LEU A 224 -4.44 0.76 -2.62
C LEU A 224 -3.44 0.88 -3.77
N LEU A 225 -3.61 1.86 -4.68
CA LEU A 225 -2.64 2.09 -5.76
C LEU A 225 -1.28 2.49 -5.20
N ALA A 226 -1.26 3.42 -4.24
CA ALA A 226 -0.06 3.89 -3.59
C ALA A 226 0.66 2.74 -2.85
N ILE A 227 -0.08 1.86 -2.19
CA ILE A 227 0.47 0.67 -1.52
C ILE A 227 1.03 -0.33 -2.53
N ILE A 228 0.33 -0.57 -3.66
CA ILE A 228 0.77 -1.51 -4.69
C ILE A 228 2.06 -1.04 -5.35
N GLU A 229 2.14 0.22 -5.80
CA GLU A 229 3.35 0.72 -6.45
C GLU A 229 4.55 0.71 -5.49
N ASP A 230 4.31 1.03 -4.22
CA ASP A 230 5.33 1.13 -3.19
C ASP A 230 5.85 -0.26 -2.80
N SER A 231 4.95 -1.21 -2.58
CA SER A 231 5.29 -2.61 -2.32
C SER A 231 6.02 -3.23 -3.51
N ALA A 232 5.63 -2.89 -4.74
CA ALA A 232 6.33 -3.35 -5.94
C ALA A 232 7.77 -2.81 -6.01
N SER A 233 8.00 -1.55 -5.63
CA SER A 233 9.36 -0.98 -5.59
C SER A 233 10.19 -1.57 -4.45
N ILE A 234 9.70 -1.49 -3.22
CA ILE A 234 10.47 -1.76 -2.00
C ILE A 234 10.48 -3.26 -1.69
N GLU A 235 9.31 -3.85 -1.44
CA GLU A 235 9.20 -5.24 -0.99
C GLU A 235 9.61 -6.21 -2.09
N ALA A 236 9.07 -6.03 -3.30
CA ALA A 236 9.40 -6.88 -4.43
C ALA A 236 10.78 -6.56 -5.06
N ARG A 237 11.49 -5.54 -4.54
CA ARG A 237 12.76 -5.04 -5.08
C ARG A 237 12.65 -4.68 -6.57
N GLY A 238 11.48 -4.20 -6.98
CA GLY A 238 11.21 -3.78 -8.35
C GLY A 238 11.75 -2.38 -8.66
N GLU A 239 12.16 -1.63 -7.65
CA GLU A 239 12.75 -0.30 -7.78
C GLU A 239 11.81 0.68 -8.53
N LEU A 240 12.36 1.78 -9.03
CA LEU A 240 11.63 2.84 -9.71
C LEU A 240 10.90 2.35 -10.97
N THR A 241 11.47 1.37 -11.68
CA THR A 241 10.87 0.80 -12.90
C THR A 241 9.53 0.13 -12.61
N ALA A 242 9.39 -0.53 -11.46
CA ALA A 242 8.11 -1.11 -11.03
C ALA A 242 7.05 -0.04 -10.72
N ARG A 243 7.43 1.07 -10.05
CA ARG A 243 6.52 2.20 -9.81
C ARG A 243 6.05 2.80 -11.14
N LEU A 244 6.98 3.12 -12.03
CA LEU A 244 6.68 3.69 -13.36
C LEU A 244 5.75 2.78 -14.17
N ALA A 245 5.99 1.46 -14.17
CA ALA A 245 5.14 0.51 -14.88
C ALA A 245 3.71 0.46 -14.34
N VAL A 246 3.53 0.48 -13.01
CA VAL A 246 2.21 0.51 -12.37
C VAL A 246 1.47 1.82 -12.73
N MET A 247 2.16 2.95 -12.65
CA MET A 247 1.57 4.26 -12.96
C MET A 247 1.21 4.39 -14.45
N LYS A 248 2.11 3.98 -15.35
CA LYS A 248 1.85 3.94 -16.81
C LYS A 248 0.64 3.08 -17.15
N ARG A 249 0.49 1.92 -16.52
CA ARG A 249 -0.70 1.07 -16.74
C ARG A 249 -1.97 1.69 -16.16
N TYR A 250 -1.88 2.30 -14.98
CA TYR A 250 -3.00 3.01 -14.38
C TYR A 250 -3.49 4.16 -15.27
N GLU A 251 -2.60 4.91 -15.89
CA GLU A 251 -2.96 6.04 -16.75
C GLU A 251 -3.52 5.57 -18.10
N SER A 252 -2.94 4.53 -18.70
CA SER A 252 -3.34 4.01 -20.02
C SER A 252 -4.60 3.15 -20.00
N SER A 253 -4.87 2.39 -18.93
CA SER A 253 -5.95 1.41 -18.90
C SER A 253 -7.09 1.80 -17.97
N HIS A 254 -8.24 2.14 -18.55
CA HIS A 254 -9.46 2.42 -17.79
C HIS A 254 -9.98 1.18 -17.03
N LEU A 255 -9.76 -0.02 -17.57
CA LEU A 255 -10.14 -1.28 -16.89
C LEU A 255 -9.26 -1.55 -15.69
N PHE A 256 -7.96 -1.26 -15.78
CA PHE A 256 -7.04 -1.35 -14.64
C PHE A 256 -7.45 -0.37 -13.52
N ARG A 257 -7.77 0.89 -13.85
CA ARG A 257 -8.27 1.87 -12.87
C ARG A 257 -9.54 1.39 -12.16
N LYS A 258 -10.53 0.93 -12.93
CA LYS A 258 -11.78 0.38 -12.37
C LYS A 258 -11.53 -0.84 -11.49
N MET A 259 -10.59 -1.71 -11.86
CA MET A 259 -10.19 -2.85 -11.04
C MET A 259 -9.61 -2.40 -9.70
N ILE A 260 -8.68 -1.44 -9.70
CA ILE A 260 -8.07 -0.91 -8.47
C ILE A 260 -9.10 -0.20 -7.57
N GLU A 261 -10.01 0.58 -8.15
CA GLU A 261 -11.08 1.24 -7.40
C GLU A 261 -12.01 0.23 -6.73
N ARG A 262 -12.50 -0.78 -7.49
CA ARG A 262 -13.34 -1.86 -6.95
C ARG A 262 -12.65 -2.64 -5.85
N LEU A 263 -11.35 -2.92 -6.03
CA LEU A 263 -10.56 -3.65 -5.05
C LEU A 263 -10.36 -2.82 -3.78
N SER A 264 -10.16 -1.51 -3.90
CA SER A 264 -10.06 -0.59 -2.75
C SER A 264 -11.36 -0.58 -1.94
N TRP A 265 -12.53 -0.51 -2.59
CA TRP A 265 -13.82 -0.61 -1.90
C TRP A 265 -14.03 -1.98 -1.24
N PHE A 266 -13.72 -3.06 -1.95
CA PHE A 266 -13.83 -4.42 -1.41
C PHE A 266 -12.99 -4.62 -0.15
N TRP A 267 -11.72 -4.20 -0.18
CA TRP A 267 -10.85 -4.27 0.99
C TRP A 267 -11.26 -3.28 2.08
N GLY A 268 -11.69 -2.07 1.71
CA GLY A 268 -12.16 -1.07 2.67
C GLY A 268 -13.34 -1.59 3.50
N VAL A 269 -14.40 -2.04 2.83
CA VAL A 269 -15.58 -2.62 3.48
C VAL A 269 -15.21 -3.91 4.22
N GLY A 270 -14.43 -4.78 3.59
CA GLY A 270 -14.01 -6.06 4.17
C GLY A 270 -13.25 -5.89 5.48
N CYS A 271 -12.27 -4.99 5.53
CA CYS A 271 -11.50 -4.69 6.74
C CYS A 271 -12.37 -4.08 7.85
N ILE A 272 -13.32 -3.19 7.53
CA ILE A 272 -14.26 -2.66 8.54
C ILE A 272 -15.15 -3.77 9.11
N VAL A 273 -15.70 -4.65 8.27
CA VAL A 273 -16.51 -5.78 8.72
C VAL A 273 -15.72 -6.71 9.62
N ILE A 274 -14.49 -7.06 9.23
CA ILE A 274 -13.58 -7.87 10.04
C ILE A 274 -13.30 -7.20 11.39
N ALA A 275 -13.00 -5.91 11.39
CA ALA A 275 -12.70 -5.14 12.60
C ALA A 275 -13.90 -5.11 13.57
N ILE A 276 -15.11 -4.86 13.05
CA ILE A 276 -16.35 -4.83 13.85
C ILE A 276 -16.63 -6.21 14.46
N ILE A 277 -16.63 -7.27 13.64
CA ILE A 277 -16.89 -8.64 14.11
C ILE A 277 -15.88 -9.02 15.19
N THR A 278 -14.59 -8.77 14.94
CA THR A 278 -13.52 -9.10 15.88
C THR A 278 -13.68 -8.33 17.19
N THR A 279 -13.98 -7.03 17.12
CA THR A 279 -14.19 -6.19 18.32
C THR A 279 -15.38 -6.69 19.14
N ILE A 280 -16.51 -7.01 18.50
CA ILE A 280 -17.68 -7.57 19.19
C ILE A 280 -17.30 -8.86 19.93
N LEU A 281 -16.58 -9.77 19.26
CA LEU A 281 -16.15 -11.03 19.87
C LEU A 281 -15.17 -10.81 21.02
N ILE A 282 -14.23 -9.87 20.89
CA ILE A 282 -13.27 -9.53 21.96
C ILE A 282 -13.98 -9.09 23.23
N PHE A 283 -15.09 -8.33 23.13
CA PHE A 283 -15.84 -7.85 24.29
C PHE A 283 -16.96 -8.80 24.76
N SER A 284 -17.34 -9.79 23.95
CA SER A 284 -18.42 -10.73 24.28
C SER A 284 -17.91 -12.06 24.84
N LEU A 285 -16.69 -12.47 24.50
CA LEU A 285 -16.12 -13.75 24.93
C LEU A 285 -15.41 -13.65 26.29
N GLU A 286 -15.16 -14.80 26.90
CA GLU A 286 -14.25 -14.91 28.05
C GLU A 286 -12.85 -14.45 27.66
N GLU A 287 -12.13 -13.77 28.55
CA GLU A 287 -10.93 -12.98 28.20
C GLU A 287 -9.82 -13.81 27.56
N LYS A 288 -9.57 -15.01 28.09
CA LYS A 288 -8.56 -15.92 27.54
C LYS A 288 -8.94 -16.43 26.15
N VAL A 289 -10.22 -16.62 25.87
CA VAL A 289 -10.72 -17.02 24.55
C VAL A 289 -10.70 -15.82 23.60
N ALA A 290 -11.09 -14.64 24.10
CA ALA A 290 -11.05 -13.38 23.38
C ALA A 290 -9.63 -13.11 22.85
N PHE A 291 -8.59 -13.35 23.66
CA PHE A 291 -7.20 -13.18 23.23
C PHE A 291 -6.88 -13.99 21.96
N GLY A 292 -7.12 -15.29 21.97
CA GLY A 292 -6.87 -16.15 20.81
C GLY A 292 -7.70 -15.74 19.58
N VAL A 293 -8.97 -15.38 19.79
CA VAL A 293 -9.86 -14.93 18.71
C VAL A 293 -9.41 -13.59 18.13
N GLY A 294 -9.06 -12.61 18.95
CA GLY A 294 -8.67 -11.27 18.51
C GLY A 294 -7.38 -11.25 17.71
N TRP A 295 -6.42 -12.11 18.07
CA TRP A 295 -5.16 -12.26 17.33
C TRP A 295 -5.26 -13.22 16.14
N GLY A 296 -6.21 -14.15 16.13
CA GLY A 296 -6.30 -15.18 15.08
C GLY A 296 -7.34 -14.89 13.99
N LEU A 297 -8.56 -14.53 14.38
CA LEU A 297 -9.71 -14.40 13.46
C LEU A 297 -9.47 -13.39 12.34
N PRO A 298 -8.90 -12.18 12.59
CA PRO A 298 -8.63 -11.23 11.52
C PRO A 298 -7.78 -11.81 10.40
N TYR A 299 -6.73 -12.59 10.71
CA TYR A 299 -5.84 -13.16 9.70
C TYR A 299 -6.50 -14.28 8.90
N ILE A 300 -7.39 -15.07 9.52
CA ILE A 300 -8.20 -16.06 8.81
C ILE A 300 -9.10 -15.34 7.79
N LEU A 301 -9.84 -14.32 8.22
CA LEU A 301 -10.76 -13.59 7.35
C LEU A 301 -10.01 -12.80 6.27
N VAL A 302 -8.90 -12.15 6.61
CA VAL A 302 -8.01 -11.47 5.63
C VAL A 302 -7.49 -12.47 4.60
N THR A 303 -7.12 -13.68 5.01
CA THR A 303 -6.68 -14.74 4.07
C THR A 303 -7.79 -15.06 3.06
N ILE A 304 -9.04 -15.16 3.49
CA ILE A 304 -10.20 -15.36 2.59
C ILE A 304 -10.32 -14.19 1.61
N LEU A 305 -10.21 -12.95 2.10
CA LEU A 305 -10.23 -11.74 1.24
C LEU A 305 -9.08 -11.74 0.21
N VAL A 306 -7.88 -12.18 0.58
CA VAL A 306 -6.75 -12.33 -0.36
C VAL A 306 -7.08 -13.35 -1.46
N LEU A 307 -7.66 -14.50 -1.11
CA LEU A 307 -8.02 -15.53 -2.08
C LEU A 307 -9.06 -15.02 -3.08
N VAL A 308 -10.12 -14.39 -2.59
CA VAL A 308 -11.17 -13.77 -3.43
C VAL A 308 -10.57 -12.69 -4.33
N SER A 309 -9.75 -11.81 -3.77
CA SER A 309 -9.06 -10.74 -4.51
C SER A 309 -8.16 -11.30 -5.62
N THR A 310 -7.45 -12.39 -5.34
CA THR A 310 -6.55 -13.02 -6.31
C THR A 310 -7.32 -13.53 -7.52
N VAL A 311 -8.47 -14.18 -7.31
CA VAL A 311 -9.33 -14.65 -8.39
C VAL A 311 -9.89 -13.47 -9.18
N PHE A 312 -10.40 -12.45 -8.49
CA PHE A 312 -10.95 -11.24 -9.11
C PHE A 312 -9.92 -10.48 -9.96
N VAL A 313 -8.70 -10.28 -9.45
CA VAL A 313 -7.61 -9.61 -10.19
C VAL A 313 -7.21 -10.42 -11.42
N LYS A 314 -7.05 -11.74 -11.30
CA LYS A 314 -6.74 -12.60 -12.46
C LYS A 314 -7.80 -12.52 -13.54
N ALA A 315 -9.08 -12.52 -13.16
CA ALA A 315 -10.20 -12.36 -14.09
C ALA A 315 -10.19 -10.97 -14.76
N SER A 316 -10.02 -9.90 -13.98
CA SER A 316 -10.00 -8.53 -14.46
C SER A 316 -8.84 -8.25 -15.43
N LEU A 317 -7.63 -8.75 -15.12
CA LEU A 317 -6.47 -8.64 -16.01
C LEU A 317 -6.60 -9.48 -17.29
N LYS A 318 -7.34 -10.60 -17.23
CA LYS A 318 -7.66 -11.40 -18.43
C LYS A 318 -8.63 -10.64 -19.33
N GLU A 319 -9.62 -9.99 -18.74
CA GLU A 319 -10.59 -9.18 -19.46
C GLU A 319 -9.94 -7.94 -20.09
N GLU A 320 -9.10 -7.24 -19.32
CA GLU A 320 -8.31 -6.12 -19.83
C GLU A 320 -7.51 -6.51 -21.08
N ARG A 321 -6.81 -7.64 -21.05
CA ARG A 321 -6.05 -8.12 -22.22
C ARG A 321 -6.93 -8.44 -23.43
N ARG A 322 -8.16 -8.92 -23.21
CA ARG A 322 -9.10 -9.22 -24.30
C ARG A 322 -9.59 -7.94 -24.97
N VAL A 323 -10.06 -6.99 -24.18
CA VAL A 323 -10.55 -5.68 -24.66
C VAL A 323 -9.43 -4.88 -25.32
N TRP A 324 -8.21 -4.95 -24.79
CA TRP A 324 -7.06 -4.29 -25.40
C TRP A 324 -6.83 -4.77 -26.83
N ARG A 325 -6.81 -6.10 -27.04
CA ARG A 325 -6.62 -6.71 -28.36
C ARG A 325 -7.78 -6.43 -29.31
N SER A 326 -9.03 -6.38 -28.82
CA SER A 326 -10.17 -6.05 -29.70
C SER A 326 -10.08 -4.62 -30.20
N ASN A 327 -9.69 -3.68 -29.35
CA ASN A 327 -9.58 -2.27 -29.75
C ASN A 327 -8.49 -2.06 -30.82
N LEU A 328 -7.35 -2.75 -30.69
CA LEU A 328 -6.27 -2.70 -31.69
C LEU A 328 -6.70 -3.26 -33.06
N ARG A 329 -7.56 -4.27 -33.08
CA ARG A 329 -8.11 -4.85 -34.31
C ARG A 329 -9.17 -4.00 -35.00
N ILE A 330 -9.77 -3.04 -34.29
CA ILE A 330 -10.74 -2.09 -34.85
C ILE A 330 -10.01 -0.90 -35.50
N THR A 331 -8.80 -0.58 -35.04
CA THR A 331 -7.99 0.54 -35.55
C THR A 331 -7.08 0.20 -36.73
N ASN A 332 -6.94 -1.08 -37.08
CA ASN A 332 -6.17 -1.57 -38.25
C ASN A 332 -7.11 -1.95 -39.39
#